data_AF-A0A059XZW2-F1
#
_entry.id   AF-A0A059XZW2-F1
#
_cell.length_a   1.000
_cell.length_b   1.000
_cell.length_c   1.000
_cell.angle_alpha   90.00
_cell.angle_beta   90.00
_cell.angle_gamma   90.00
#
_symmetry.space_group_name_H-M   'P 1'
#
loop_
_entity.id
_entity.type
_entity.pdbx_description
1 polymer ?
#
loop_
_entity_poly.entity_id
_entity_poly.type
_entity_poly.pdbx_seq_one_letter_code
_entity_poly.pdbx_strand_id
1 'polypeptide(L)' 'MKTPDSPKESLSNRIHGIHIHYLRISSRLSQREAAKKPGITQPRLNERLQGKLQTFSLVARVKMISKVGIPVDVHVIVA' A
#
# COMPACT_ATOMS: atom_id res chain seq x y z
N MET A 1 -15.62 -4.91 -10.16
CA MET A 1 -14.84 -4.03 -9.25
C MET A 1 -15.85 -3.40 -8.30
N LYS A 2 -15.79 -3.65 -6.99
CA LYS A 2 -16.72 -3.00 -6.03
C LYS A 2 -16.43 -1.50 -6.02
N THR A 3 -17.47 -0.68 -6.10
CA THR A 3 -17.39 0.77 -5.88
C THR A 3 -17.00 1.01 -4.41
N PRO A 4 -16.07 1.94 -4.09
CA PRO A 4 -15.68 2.19 -2.69
C PRO A 4 -16.85 2.81 -1.91
N ASP A 5 -17.10 2.33 -0.69
CA ASP A 5 -18.24 2.75 0.13
C ASP A 5 -18.01 4.12 0.80
N SER A 6 -16.79 4.70 0.72
CA SER A 6 -16.47 6.05 1.23
C SER A 6 -15.23 6.68 0.56
N PRO A 7 -15.04 8.02 0.66
CA PRO A 7 -13.80 8.69 0.22
C PRO A 7 -12.54 8.12 0.87
N LYS A 8 -12.61 7.73 2.15
CA LYS A 8 -11.53 7.08 2.90
C LYS A 8 -11.15 5.73 2.28
N GLU A 9 -12.15 4.97 1.86
CA GLU A 9 -11.95 3.67 1.20
C GLU A 9 -11.39 3.83 -0.22
N SER A 10 -11.84 4.84 -0.97
CA SER A 10 -11.28 5.17 -2.28
C SER A 10 -9.79 5.50 -2.20
N LEU A 11 -9.38 6.34 -1.24
CA LEU A 11 -7.97 6.66 -1.00
C LEU A 11 -7.17 5.42 -0.57
N SER A 12 -7.76 4.60 0.30
CA SER A 12 -7.21 3.33 0.76
C SER A 12 -6.92 2.37 -0.41
N ASN A 13 -7.84 2.27 -1.38
CA ASN A 13 -7.71 1.42 -2.56
C ASN A 13 -6.66 1.97 -3.55
N ARG A 14 -6.59 3.30 -3.75
CA ARG A 14 -5.54 3.93 -4.58
C ARG A 14 -4.13 3.67 -4.04
N ILE A 15 -3.94 3.82 -2.72
CA ILE A 15 -2.66 3.54 -2.04
C ILE A 15 -2.27 2.06 -2.16
N HIS A 16 -3.24 1.16 -2.14
CA HIS A 16 -3.00 -0.26 -2.38
C HIS A 16 -2.54 -0.52 -3.83
N GLY A 17 -3.21 0.07 -4.81
CA GLY A 17 -2.84 -0.05 -6.23
C GLY A 17 -1.40 0.40 -6.52
N ILE A 18 -0.96 1.52 -5.95
CA ILE A 18 0.41 2.03 -6.08
C ILE A 18 1.44 1.02 -5.53
N HIS A 19 1.12 0.38 -4.40
CA HIS A 19 1.99 -0.62 -3.80
C HIS A 19 2.07 -1.93 -4.60
N ILE A 20 0.96 -2.40 -5.17
CA ILE A 20 0.96 -3.56 -6.08
C ILE A 20 1.78 -3.24 -7.34
N HIS A 21 1.59 -2.05 -7.90
CA HIS A 21 2.35 -1.60 -9.05
C HIS A 21 3.86 -1.61 -8.73
N TYR A 22 4.26 -1.13 -7.56
CA TYR A 22 5.63 -1.20 -7.08
C TYR A 22 6.19 -2.63 -7.01
N LEU A 23 5.45 -3.56 -6.40
CA LEU A 23 5.88 -4.96 -6.31
C LEU A 23 6.02 -5.58 -7.70
N ARG A 24 5.14 -5.20 -8.63
CA ARG A 24 5.16 -5.69 -10.01
C ARG A 24 6.33 -5.14 -10.82
N ILE A 25 6.69 -3.87 -10.68
CA ILE A 25 7.90 -3.30 -11.32
C ILE A 25 9.19 -3.78 -10.64
N SER A 26 9.10 -4.26 -9.40
CA SER A 26 10.18 -4.96 -8.68
C SER A 26 10.36 -6.42 -9.11
N SER A 27 9.99 -6.77 -10.35
CA SER A 27 9.71 -8.10 -10.93
C SER A 27 10.77 -9.21 -10.76
N ARG A 28 11.85 -8.94 -10.03
CA ARG A 28 12.94 -9.89 -9.73
C ARG A 28 13.09 -10.22 -8.24
N LEU A 29 12.23 -9.68 -7.37
CA LEU A 29 12.31 -9.90 -5.94
C LEU A 29 11.30 -10.96 -5.49
N SER A 30 11.76 -11.93 -4.70
CA SER A 30 10.87 -12.74 -3.89
C SER A 30 10.06 -11.85 -2.94
N GLN A 31 8.88 -12.31 -2.52
CA GLN A 31 8.05 -11.58 -1.56
C GLN A 31 8.82 -11.25 -0.26
N ARG A 32 9.73 -12.11 0.16
CA ARG A 32 10.60 -11.89 1.32
C ARG A 32 11.57 -10.73 1.10
N GLU A 33 12.15 -10.60 -0.09
CA GLU A 33 13.02 -9.47 -0.44
C GLU A 33 12.23 -8.18 -0.63
N ALA A 34 11.04 -8.28 -1.23
CA ALA A 34 10.15 -7.14 -1.41
C ALA A 34 9.66 -6.53 -0.08
N ALA A 35 9.57 -7.34 0.99
CA ALA A 35 9.20 -6.88 2.32
C ALA A 35 10.28 -6.00 2.99
N LYS A 36 11.55 -6.21 2.64
CA LYS A 36 12.69 -5.49 3.24
C LYS A 36 12.66 -3.99 2.94
N LYS A 37 12.34 -3.61 1.71
CA LYS A 37 12.37 -2.21 1.24
C LYS A 37 11.40 -1.28 1.99
N PRO A 38 10.11 -1.64 2.19
CA PRO A 38 9.22 -0.90 3.09
C PRO A 38 9.51 -1.12 4.59
N GLY A 39 10.41 -2.02 4.95
CA GLY A 39 10.80 -2.33 6.34
C GLY A 39 9.73 -3.11 7.11
N ILE A 40 9.05 -4.07 6.46
CA ILE A 40 8.03 -4.92 7.07
C ILE A 40 8.40 -6.40 6.96
N THR A 41 7.69 -7.26 7.69
CA THR A 41 7.86 -8.71 7.61
C THR A 41 7.13 -9.30 6.38
N GLN A 42 7.55 -10.47 5.92
CA GLN A 42 6.90 -11.18 4.81
C GLN A 42 5.42 -11.54 5.12
N PRO A 43 5.03 -12.02 6.32
CA PRO A 43 3.62 -12.23 6.65
C PRO A 43 2.80 -10.94 6.55
N ARG A 44 3.37 -9.81 7.01
CA ARG A 44 2.72 -8.49 6.95
C ARG A 44 2.51 -8.02 5.50
N LEU A 45 3.46 -8.30 4.62
CA LEU A 45 3.31 -8.08 3.19
C LEU A 45 2.20 -8.96 2.59
N ASN A 46 2.08 -10.21 3.03
CA ASN A 46 1.05 -11.13 2.55
C ASN A 46 -0.37 -10.69 2.92
N GLU A 47 -0.58 -10.24 4.17
CA GLU A 47 -1.87 -9.67 4.60
C GLU A 47 -2.30 -8.51 3.69
N ARG A 48 -1.34 -7.67 3.30
CA ARG A 48 -1.57 -6.53 2.42
C ARG A 48 -1.95 -6.97 1.00
N LEU A 49 -1.28 -7.98 0.44
CA LEU A 49 -1.59 -8.56 -0.87
C LEU A 49 -2.98 -9.21 -0.90
N GLN A 50 -3.41 -9.80 0.22
CA GLN A 50 -4.74 -10.39 0.40
C GLN A 50 -5.86 -9.34 0.61
N GLY A 51 -5.56 -8.04 0.49
CA GLY A 51 -6.56 -6.99 0.64
C GLY A 51 -7.00 -6.73 2.07
N LYS A 52 -6.26 -7.22 3.08
CA LYS A 52 -6.51 -6.90 4.51
C LYS A 52 -6.02 -5.49 4.82
N LEU A 53 -6.71 -4.49 4.25
CA LEU A 53 -6.32 -3.08 4.34
C LEU A 53 -6.67 -2.46 5.70
N GLN A 54 -7.69 -3.00 6.37
CA GLN A 54 -8.17 -2.54 7.69
C GLN A 54 -7.14 -2.78 8.80
N THR A 55 -6.21 -3.73 8.63
CA THR A 55 -5.14 -4.00 9.58
C THR A 55 -4.06 -2.92 9.61
N PHE A 56 -4.14 -1.91 8.74
CA PHE A 56 -3.15 -0.85 8.61
C PHE A 56 -3.79 0.55 8.62
N SER A 57 -3.34 1.41 9.54
CA SER A 57 -3.69 2.83 9.48
C SER A 57 -3.23 3.47 8.17
N LEU A 58 -3.93 4.50 7.69
CA LEU A 58 -3.54 5.25 6.50
C LEU A 58 -2.09 5.75 6.60
N VAL A 59 -1.71 6.28 7.77
CA VAL A 59 -0.37 6.78 8.09
C VAL A 59 0.70 5.69 7.96
N ALA A 60 0.43 4.48 8.48
CA ALA A 60 1.36 3.35 8.33
C ALA A 60 1.57 3.00 6.85
N ARG A 61 0.53 3.12 6.03
CA ARG A 61 0.59 2.83 4.59
C ARG A 61 1.36 3.88 3.82
N VAL A 62 1.18 5.16 4.12
CA VAL A 62 1.98 6.24 3.52
C VAL A 62 3.46 6.08 3.89
N LYS A 63 3.78 5.80 5.15
CA LYS A 63 5.18 5.54 5.59
C LYS A 63 5.84 4.35 4.89
N MET A 64 5.09 3.29 4.56
CA MET A 64 5.63 2.14 3.83
C MET A 64 5.92 2.47 2.37
N ILE A 65 5.08 3.28 1.73
CA ILE A 65 5.27 3.67 0.32
C ILE A 65 6.35 4.73 0.17
N SER A 66 6.46 5.66 1.12
CA SER A 66 7.52 6.70 1.08
C SER A 66 8.93 6.09 1.15
N LYS A 67 9.11 5.01 1.93
CA LYS A 67 10.39 4.27 2.02
C LYS A 67 10.80 3.58 0.71
N VAL A 68 9.87 3.47 -0.21
CA VAL A 68 10.04 2.77 -1.48
C VAL A 68 10.45 3.73 -2.61
N GLY A 69 10.56 5.04 -2.31
CA GLY A 69 10.98 6.06 -3.28
C GLY A 69 9.89 6.46 -4.25
N ILE A 70 8.63 6.12 -3.97
CA ILE A 70 7.48 6.54 -4.78
C ILE A 70 6.96 7.85 -4.19
N PRO A 71 6.92 8.94 -4.97
CA PRO A 71 6.29 10.17 -4.52
C PRO A 71 4.79 9.92 -4.28
N VAL A 72 4.31 10.26 -3.09
CA VAL A 72 2.90 10.15 -2.72
C VAL A 72 2.40 11.55 -2.44
N ASP A 73 1.46 12.03 -3.27
CA ASP A 73 0.71 13.24 -3.00
C ASP A 73 -0.65 12.87 -2.38
N VAL A 74 -0.99 13.50 -1.26
CA VAL A 74 -2.22 13.22 -0.51
C VAL A 74 -2.99 14.52 -0.35
N HIS A 75 -4.05 14.68 -1.13
CA HIS A 75 -5.01 15.76 -0.96
C HIS A 75 -6.14 15.30 -0.02
N VAL A 76 -6.29 16.00 1.09
CA VAL A 76 -7.45 15.87 1.97
C VAL A 76 -8.41 17.00 1.64
N ILE A 77 -9.59 16.66 1.12
CA ILE A 77 -10.68 17.61 0.94
C ILE A 77 -11.56 17.48 2.17
N VAL A 78 -11.61 18.54 2.97
CA VAL A 78 -12.53 18.64 4.10
C VAL A 78 -13.81 19.26 3.53
N ALA A 79 -14.94 18.58 3.70
CA ALA A 79 -16.26 19.09 3.35
C ALA A 79 -16.79 20.00 4.46
#